data_AF-A0A8J8P209-F1
#
_entry.id   AF-A0A8J8P209-F1
#
_cell.length_a   1.000
_cell.length_b   1.000
_cell.length_c   1.000
_cell.angle_alpha   90.00
_cell.angle_beta   90.00
_cell.angle_gamma   90.00
#
_symmetry.space_group_name_H-M   'P 1'
#
loop_
_entity.id
_entity.type
_entity.pdbx_description
1 polymer ?
#
loop_
_entity_poly.entity_id
_entity_poly.type
_entity_poly.pdbx_seq_one_letter_code
_entity_poly.pdbx_strand_id
1 'polypeptide(L)'
;MLARNNDLITSGGTSAEDQMKINAVRHDSEELYEKNLYKEAARRVVFANCFEGCGLNHKDVKHFDRNFYYGMPVAQACLSDCFNTRMALHFGPTTATKEGLILDFEALKREYGRYEKWNPRLRSMKEFGQFSSQEQVEQVTQALISKTKEARGKFDFQ
;
A
#
# COMPACT_ATOMS: atom_id res chain seq x y z
N MET A 1 -19.03 14.63 33.77
CA MET A 1 -18.09 14.32 32.66
C MET A 1 -18.92 14.16 31.40
N LEU A 2 -18.87 14.95 30.34
CA LEU A 2 -18.09 16.11 29.93
C LEU A 2 -19.12 17.08 29.31
N ALA A 3 -19.12 18.34 29.73
CA ALA A 3 -19.93 19.37 29.11
C ALA A 3 -19.50 19.51 27.64
N ARG A 4 -20.43 19.27 26.71
CA ARG A 4 -20.24 19.64 25.31
C ARG A 4 -20.25 21.16 25.26
N ASN A 5 -19.06 21.75 25.18
CA ASN A 5 -18.88 23.17 24.92
C ASN A 5 -19.52 23.51 23.57
N ASN A 6 -20.77 23.98 23.61
CA ASN A 6 -21.46 24.59 22.47
C ASN A 6 -21.02 26.05 22.24
N ASP A 7 -20.07 26.57 23.03
CA ASP A 7 -19.71 27.98 23.04
C ASP A 7 -18.68 28.40 21.97
N LEU A 8 -18.43 27.57 20.96
CA LEU A 8 -17.59 27.95 19.80
C LEU A 8 -18.39 28.34 18.55
N ILE A 9 -19.74 28.36 18.58
CA ILE A 9 -20.56 28.43 17.35
C ILE A 9 -21.49 29.66 17.29
N THR A 10 -21.38 30.62 18.21
CA THR A 10 -22.24 31.83 18.21
C THR A 10 -21.51 33.16 18.02
N SER A 11 -20.23 33.19 17.65
CA SER A 11 -19.50 34.46 17.48
C SER A 11 -18.47 34.51 16.33
N GLY A 12 -18.61 33.65 15.31
CA GLY A 12 -17.64 33.59 14.19
C GLY A 12 -18.17 33.87 12.78
N GLY A 13 -19.49 34.06 12.61
CA GLY A 13 -20.11 34.42 11.33
C GLY A 13 -20.68 35.82 11.41
N THR A 14 -20.22 36.74 10.56
CA THR A 14 -20.58 38.16 10.61
C THR A 14 -21.99 38.46 10.12
N SER A 15 -22.72 37.51 9.50
CA SER A 15 -24.11 37.68 9.11
C SER A 15 -24.96 36.40 9.20
N ALA A 16 -26.28 36.54 9.19
CA ALA A 16 -27.23 35.42 9.13
C ALA A 16 -27.06 34.57 7.86
N GLU A 17 -26.62 35.17 6.75
CA GLU A 17 -26.33 34.46 5.50
C GLU A 17 -25.11 33.53 5.66
N ASP A 18 -24.10 33.94 6.43
CA ASP A 18 -22.91 33.10 6.69
C ASP A 18 -23.29 31.86 7.51
N GLN A 19 -24.19 32.01 8.49
CA GLN A 19 -24.71 30.87 9.25
C GLN A 19 -25.53 29.92 8.38
N MET A 20 -26.35 30.43 7.47
CA MET A 20 -27.10 29.59 6.52
C MET A 20 -26.15 28.83 5.58
N LYS A 21 -25.09 29.48 5.07
CA LYS A 21 -24.06 28.83 4.24
C LYS A 21 -23.32 27.74 5.01
N ILE A 22 -22.90 28.01 6.25
CA ILE A 22 -22.20 27.01 7.09
C ILE A 22 -23.09 25.80 7.34
N ASN A 23 -24.37 26.02 7.65
CA ASN A 23 -25.32 24.92 7.88
C ASN A 23 -25.59 24.10 6.62
N ALA A 24 -25.76 24.75 5.46
CA ALA A 24 -25.92 24.06 4.18
C ALA A 24 -24.69 23.21 3.82
N VAL A 25 -23.49 23.80 3.89
CA VAL A 25 -22.22 23.09 3.63
C VAL A 25 -22.03 21.93 4.62
N ARG A 26 -22.44 22.10 5.88
CA ARG A 26 -22.36 21.03 6.88
C ARG A 26 -23.27 19.85 6.50
N HIS A 27 -24.51 20.09 6.12
CA HIS A 27 -25.41 19.02 5.69
C HIS A 27 -24.87 18.30 4.45
N ASP A 28 -24.38 19.04 3.46
CA ASP A 28 -23.73 18.44 2.27
C ASP A 28 -22.53 17.58 2.66
N SER A 29 -21.72 18.04 3.62
CA SER A 29 -20.57 17.29 4.11
C SER A 29 -20.96 16.02 4.86
N GLU A 30 -22.04 16.05 5.65
CA GLU A 30 -22.58 14.90 6.37
C GLU A 30 -23.09 13.85 5.36
N GLU A 31 -23.84 14.28 4.34
CA GLU A 31 -24.29 13.37 3.26
C GLU A 31 -23.14 12.73 2.49
N LEU A 32 -22.11 13.52 2.15
CA LEU A 32 -20.92 13.00 1.46
C LEU A 32 -20.17 11.99 2.32
N TYR A 33 -20.06 12.26 3.62
CA TYR A 33 -19.45 11.33 4.56
C TYR A 33 -20.21 10.01 4.63
N GLU A 34 -21.54 10.04 4.75
CA GLU A 34 -22.37 8.83 4.77
C GLU A 34 -22.26 8.03 3.46
N LYS A 35 -22.28 8.71 2.30
CA LYS A 35 -22.07 8.08 1.00
C LYS A 35 -20.71 7.39 0.92
N ASN A 36 -19.66 8.02 1.42
CA ASN A 36 -18.32 7.42 1.43
C ASN A 36 -18.21 6.25 2.41
N LEU A 37 -18.81 6.37 3.59
CA LEU A 37 -18.87 5.28 4.57
C LEU A 37 -19.57 4.06 3.99
N TYR A 38 -20.68 4.26 3.26
CA TYR A 38 -21.39 3.20 2.57
C TYR A 38 -20.54 2.51 1.50
N LYS A 39 -19.85 3.28 0.66
CA LYS A 39 -18.92 2.74 -0.36
C LYS A 39 -17.81 1.90 0.28
N GLU A 40 -17.23 2.37 1.39
CA GLU A 40 -16.18 1.66 2.13
C GLU A 40 -16.71 0.40 2.80
N ALA A 41 -17.91 0.43 3.37
CA ALA A 41 -18.56 -0.76 3.92
C ALA A 41 -18.81 -1.80 2.83
N ALA A 42 -19.36 -1.38 1.68
CA ALA A 42 -19.59 -2.25 0.53
C ALA A 42 -18.27 -2.88 0.03
N ARG A 43 -17.21 -2.07 -0.10
CA ARG A 43 -15.87 -2.58 -0.45
C ARG A 43 -15.44 -3.70 0.48
N ARG A 44 -15.49 -3.49 1.79
CA ARG A 44 -15.03 -4.48 2.77
C ARG A 44 -15.83 -5.77 2.71
N VAL A 45 -17.15 -5.67 2.64
CA VAL A 45 -18.05 -6.85 2.61
C VAL A 45 -17.88 -7.62 1.31
N VAL A 46 -17.88 -6.94 0.16
CA VAL A 46 -17.68 -7.56 -1.15
C VAL A 46 -16.29 -8.20 -1.21
N PHE A 47 -15.27 -7.50 -0.74
CA PHE A 47 -13.91 -8.02 -0.69
C PHE A 47 -13.82 -9.29 0.16
N ALA A 48 -14.34 -9.28 1.39
CA ALA A 48 -14.30 -10.45 2.27
C ALA A 48 -14.99 -11.67 1.64
N ASN A 49 -16.17 -11.47 1.05
CA ASN A 49 -16.91 -12.53 0.38
C ASN A 49 -16.15 -13.10 -0.84
N CYS A 50 -15.54 -12.24 -1.66
CA CYS A 50 -14.75 -12.67 -2.81
C CYS A 50 -13.42 -13.31 -2.39
N PHE A 51 -12.82 -12.84 -1.30
CA PHE A 51 -11.59 -13.39 -0.75
C PHE A 51 -11.78 -14.83 -0.28
N GLU A 52 -12.83 -15.09 0.49
CA GLU A 52 -13.21 -16.45 0.90
C GLU A 52 -13.65 -17.30 -0.30
N GLY A 53 -14.43 -16.73 -1.23
CA GLY A 53 -14.90 -17.41 -2.44
C GLY A 53 -13.78 -17.87 -3.39
N CYS A 54 -12.67 -17.14 -3.44
CA CYS A 54 -11.48 -17.51 -4.19
C CYS A 54 -10.55 -18.49 -3.44
N GLY A 55 -10.98 -19.00 -2.27
CA GLY A 55 -10.21 -19.95 -1.47
C GLY A 55 -8.99 -19.33 -0.78
N LEU A 56 -8.95 -18.00 -0.64
CA LEU A 56 -7.87 -17.31 0.05
C LEU A 56 -8.19 -17.23 1.54
N ASN A 57 -7.18 -17.49 2.36
CA ASN A 57 -7.28 -17.30 3.80
C ASN A 57 -6.37 -16.15 4.26
N HIS A 58 -6.76 -15.48 5.33
CA HIS A 58 -5.97 -14.42 5.98
C HIS A 58 -4.62 -14.96 6.51
N LYS A 59 -4.52 -16.29 6.69
CA LYS A 59 -3.27 -16.96 7.03
C LYS A 59 -2.31 -17.02 5.85
N ASP A 60 -2.82 -17.24 4.64
CA ASP A 60 -2.02 -17.43 3.43
C ASP A 60 -1.63 -16.09 2.80
N VAL A 61 -2.50 -15.07 2.91
CA VAL A 61 -2.25 -13.73 2.39
C VAL A 61 -2.47 -12.69 3.49
N LYS A 62 -1.53 -12.63 4.43
CA LYS A 62 -1.65 -11.74 5.60
C LYS A 62 -1.54 -10.24 5.24
N HIS A 63 -0.73 -9.89 4.23
CA HIS A 63 -0.41 -8.49 3.90
C HIS A 63 -0.22 -8.20 2.40
N PHE A 64 -0.84 -8.94 1.48
CA PHE A 64 -0.59 -8.83 0.02
C PHE A 64 0.91 -8.72 -0.26
N ASP A 65 1.63 -9.76 0.13
CA ASP A 65 3.08 -9.77 0.05
C ASP A 65 3.57 -9.98 -1.40
N ARG A 66 4.89 -10.08 -1.54
CA ARG A 66 5.52 -10.38 -2.82
C ARG A 66 4.98 -11.68 -3.42
N ASN A 67 4.74 -12.70 -2.59
CA ASN A 67 4.22 -13.97 -3.09
C ASN A 67 2.83 -13.80 -3.71
N PHE A 68 1.95 -13.01 -3.10
CA PHE A 68 0.66 -12.69 -3.70
C PHE A 68 0.81 -12.05 -5.08
N TYR A 69 1.59 -10.96 -5.21
CA TYR A 69 1.69 -10.18 -6.46
C TYR A 69 2.44 -10.88 -7.61
N TYR A 70 3.40 -11.76 -7.29
CA TYR A 70 4.24 -12.40 -8.30
C TYR A 70 4.01 -13.91 -8.43
N GLY A 71 3.50 -14.58 -7.40
CA GLY A 71 3.33 -16.03 -7.35
C GLY A 71 1.89 -16.53 -7.45
N MET A 72 0.88 -15.67 -7.32
CA MET A 72 -0.54 -16.08 -7.29
C MET A 72 -1.42 -15.38 -8.35
N PRO A 73 -1.11 -15.50 -9.67
CA PRO A 73 -1.87 -14.80 -10.72
C PRO A 73 -3.33 -15.29 -10.81
N VAL A 74 -3.59 -16.57 -10.55
CA VAL A 74 -4.95 -17.15 -10.59
C VAL A 74 -5.83 -16.54 -9.49
N ALA A 75 -5.27 -16.38 -8.29
CA ALA A 75 -5.98 -15.76 -7.17
C ALA A 75 -6.26 -14.28 -7.43
N GLN A 76 -5.30 -13.55 -8.00
CA GLN A 76 -5.50 -12.16 -8.42
C GLN A 76 -6.63 -12.04 -9.46
N ALA A 77 -6.63 -12.91 -10.47
CA ALA A 77 -7.67 -12.92 -11.50
C ALA A 77 -9.06 -13.17 -10.89
N CYS A 78 -9.20 -14.25 -10.11
CA CYS A 78 -10.45 -14.59 -9.42
C CYS A 78 -10.97 -13.43 -8.56
N LEU A 79 -10.09 -12.84 -7.75
CA LEU A 79 -10.49 -11.81 -6.82
C LEU A 79 -10.84 -10.49 -7.52
N SER A 80 -10.10 -10.13 -8.58
CA SER A 80 -10.44 -8.96 -9.40
C SER A 80 -11.78 -9.15 -10.10
N ASP A 81 -12.03 -10.32 -10.68
CA ASP A 81 -13.25 -10.58 -11.43
C ASP A 81 -14.48 -10.60 -10.51
N CYS A 82 -14.40 -11.33 -9.39
CA CYS A 82 -15.48 -11.37 -8.40
C CYS A 82 -15.78 -9.99 -7.83
N PHE A 83 -14.75 -9.25 -7.42
CA PHE A 83 -14.91 -7.94 -6.81
C PHE A 83 -15.46 -6.92 -7.81
N ASN A 84 -14.85 -6.82 -8.99
CA ASN A 84 -15.24 -5.86 -10.01
C ASN A 84 -16.65 -6.12 -10.52
N THR A 85 -17.01 -7.39 -10.72
CA THR A 85 -18.36 -7.78 -11.12
C THR A 85 -19.38 -7.38 -10.06
N ARG A 86 -19.14 -7.69 -8.78
CA ARG A 86 -20.06 -7.33 -7.70
C ARG A 86 -20.18 -5.82 -7.50
N MET A 87 -19.08 -5.08 -7.61
CA MET A 87 -19.10 -3.63 -7.51
C MET A 87 -19.80 -2.97 -8.70
N ALA A 88 -19.60 -3.49 -9.92
CA ALA A 88 -20.31 -3.03 -11.10
C ALA A 88 -21.82 -3.32 -11.01
N LEU A 89 -22.22 -4.47 -10.46
CA LEU A 89 -23.64 -4.79 -10.21
C LEU A 89 -24.25 -3.89 -9.14
N HIS A 90 -23.49 -3.54 -8.09
CA HIS A 90 -24.00 -2.77 -6.98
C HIS A 90 -24.11 -1.26 -7.28
N PHE A 91 -23.09 -0.68 -7.90
CA PHE A 91 -23.01 0.77 -8.14
C PHE A 91 -23.23 1.18 -9.60
N GLY A 92 -23.29 0.19 -10.51
CA GLY A 92 -23.22 0.42 -11.96
C GLY A 92 -21.76 0.51 -12.44
N PRO A 93 -21.46 0.07 -13.68
CA PRO A 93 -20.08 0.03 -14.19
C PRO A 93 -19.44 1.41 -14.32
N THR A 94 -20.24 2.44 -14.66
CA THR A 94 -19.77 3.82 -14.80
C THR A 94 -19.41 4.44 -13.46
N THR A 95 -20.29 4.32 -12.47
CA THR A 95 -20.07 4.83 -11.10
C THR A 95 -18.91 4.09 -10.44
N ALA A 96 -18.86 2.76 -10.56
CA ALA A 96 -17.80 1.97 -9.96
C ALA A 96 -16.42 2.41 -10.48
N THR A 97 -16.29 2.70 -11.77
CA THR A 97 -15.03 3.18 -12.36
C THR A 97 -14.70 4.61 -11.90
N LYS A 98 -15.66 5.53 -11.92
CA LYS A 98 -15.44 6.94 -11.53
C LYS A 98 -15.05 7.11 -10.06
N GLU A 99 -15.63 6.28 -9.20
CA GLU A 99 -15.43 6.32 -7.75
C GLU A 99 -14.28 5.41 -7.29
N GLY A 100 -13.51 4.85 -8.23
CA GLY A 100 -12.38 3.98 -7.95
C GLY A 100 -12.75 2.64 -7.29
N LEU A 101 -14.01 2.20 -7.39
CA LEU A 101 -14.52 0.95 -6.81
C LEU A 101 -14.15 -0.30 -7.64
N ILE A 102 -13.09 -0.20 -8.44
CA ILE A 102 -12.54 -1.27 -9.25
C ILE A 102 -11.18 -1.65 -8.69
N LEU A 103 -10.94 -2.95 -8.60
CA LEU A 103 -9.68 -3.53 -8.18
C LEU A 103 -8.82 -3.81 -9.40
N ASP A 104 -7.72 -3.08 -9.52
CA ASP A 104 -6.68 -3.28 -10.53
C ASP A 104 -5.39 -3.75 -9.86
N PHE A 105 -5.13 -5.06 -9.96
CA PHE A 105 -3.92 -5.66 -9.39
C PHE A 105 -2.65 -5.27 -10.14
N GLU A 106 -2.71 -4.85 -11.40
CA GLU A 106 -1.53 -4.37 -12.12
C GLU A 106 -1.09 -3.00 -11.60
N ALA A 107 -2.05 -2.11 -11.34
CA ALA A 107 -1.77 -0.84 -10.66
C ALA A 107 -1.18 -1.07 -9.26
N LEU A 108 -1.81 -1.94 -8.47
CA LEU A 108 -1.33 -2.28 -7.12
C LEU A 108 0.06 -2.92 -7.13
N LYS A 109 0.34 -3.81 -8.09
CA LYS A 109 1.65 -4.42 -8.27
C LYS A 109 2.73 -3.40 -8.64
N ARG A 110 2.40 -2.44 -9.51
CA ARG A 110 3.32 -1.32 -9.83
C ARG A 110 3.62 -0.48 -8.60
N GLU A 111 2.61 -0.21 -7.77
CA GLU A 111 2.80 0.50 -6.51
C GLU A 111 3.67 -0.31 -5.53
N TYR A 112 3.38 -1.60 -5.37
CA TYR A 112 4.18 -2.52 -4.57
C TYR A 112 5.65 -2.53 -5.00
N GLY A 113 5.92 -2.65 -6.30
CA GLY A 113 7.28 -2.60 -6.84
C GLY A 113 8.01 -1.28 -6.57
N ARG A 114 7.29 -0.15 -6.50
CA ARG A 114 7.87 1.13 -6.06
C ARG A 114 8.25 1.10 -4.58
N TYR A 115 7.41 0.54 -3.72
CA TYR A 115 7.75 0.36 -2.30
C TYR A 115 8.93 -0.58 -2.10
N GLU A 116 9.02 -1.68 -2.86
CA GLU A 116 10.18 -2.58 -2.82
C GLU A 116 11.48 -1.85 -3.18
N LYS A 117 11.43 -0.94 -4.16
CA LYS A 117 12.59 -0.13 -4.58
C LYS A 117 12.96 0.95 -3.56
N TRP A 118 11.97 1.59 -2.95
CA TRP A 118 12.20 2.69 -2.00
C TRP A 118 12.68 2.20 -0.63
N ASN A 119 12.23 1.02 -0.18
CA ASN A 119 12.56 0.51 1.14
C ASN A 119 14.09 0.27 1.28
N PRO A 120 14.79 1.07 2.10
CA PRO A 120 16.26 1.00 2.19
C PRO A 120 16.75 -0.33 2.76
N ARG A 121 15.94 -1.00 3.59
CA ARG A 121 16.26 -2.33 4.14
C ARG A 121 16.21 -3.42 3.07
N LEU A 122 15.21 -3.38 2.20
CA LEU A 122 15.11 -4.36 1.10
C LEU A 122 16.19 -4.10 0.04
N ARG A 123 16.48 -2.82 -0.22
CA ARG A 123 17.56 -2.42 -1.12
C ARG A 123 18.92 -2.95 -0.66
N SER A 124 19.28 -2.73 0.60
CA SER A 124 20.55 -3.21 1.13
C SER A 124 20.62 -4.75 1.12
N MET A 125 19.57 -5.46 1.52
CA MET A 125 19.52 -6.93 1.42
C MET A 125 19.72 -7.43 -0.02
N LYS A 126 19.15 -6.74 -1.01
CA LYS A 126 19.28 -7.10 -2.43
C LYS A 126 20.69 -6.82 -2.96
N GLU A 127 21.30 -5.70 -2.55
CA GLU A 127 22.69 -5.37 -2.83
C GLU A 127 23.62 -6.42 -2.20
N PHE A 128 23.49 -6.73 -0.90
CA PHE A 128 24.29 -7.77 -0.23
C PHE A 128 24.10 -9.17 -0.80
N GLY A 129 22.88 -9.53 -1.24
CA GLY A 129 22.60 -10.80 -1.92
C GLY A 129 23.16 -10.88 -3.34
N GLN A 130 23.51 -9.75 -3.97
CA GLN A 130 24.23 -9.74 -5.24
C GLN A 130 25.75 -9.87 -5.03
N PHE A 131 26.27 -9.39 -3.90
CA PHE A 131 27.70 -9.50 -3.53
C PHE A 131 28.09 -10.86 -2.93
N SER A 132 27.15 -11.79 -2.77
CA SER A 132 27.42 -13.14 -2.26
C SER A 132 27.79 -14.16 -3.35
N SER A 133 28.18 -13.71 -4.55
CA SER A 133 28.86 -14.61 -5.48
C SER A 133 30.24 -14.95 -4.90
N GLN A 134 30.50 -16.25 -4.74
CA GLN A 134 31.74 -16.78 -4.17
C GLN A 134 32.99 -16.17 -4.86
N GLU A 135 32.90 -15.91 -6.17
CA GLU A 135 33.92 -15.25 -6.97
C GLU A 135 34.24 -13.81 -6.54
N GLN A 136 33.26 -13.00 -6.14
CA GLN A 136 33.54 -11.62 -5.69
C GLN A 136 34.19 -11.60 -4.31
N VAL A 137 33.77 -12.50 -3.42
CA VAL A 137 34.42 -12.68 -2.12
C VAL A 137 35.85 -13.20 -2.30
N GLU A 138 36.07 -14.13 -3.23
CA GLU A 138 37.39 -14.64 -3.62
C GLU A 138 38.26 -13.54 -4.24
N GLN A 139 37.72 -12.69 -5.12
CA GLN A 139 38.47 -11.57 -5.70
C GLN A 139 38.86 -10.53 -4.64
N VAL A 140 37.96 -10.18 -3.72
CA VAL A 140 38.25 -9.23 -2.63
C VAL A 140 39.26 -9.81 -1.65
N THR A 141 39.13 -11.09 -1.28
CA THR A 141 40.12 -11.76 -0.41
C THR A 141 41.47 -11.90 -1.10
N GLN A 142 41.52 -12.26 -2.38
CA GLN A 142 42.76 -12.29 -3.16
C GLN A 142 43.41 -10.91 -3.25
N ALA A 143 42.63 -9.85 -3.48
CA ALA A 143 43.14 -8.47 -3.52
C ALA A 143 43.65 -7.98 -2.14
N LEU A 144 43.06 -8.45 -1.04
CA LEU A 144 43.54 -8.17 0.31
C LEU A 144 44.83 -8.94 0.62
N ILE A 145 44.91 -10.21 0.22
CA ILE A 145 46.10 -11.06 0.37
C ILE A 145 47.27 -10.50 -0.46
N SER A 146 47.03 -10.06 -1.69
CA SER A 146 48.08 -9.45 -2.52
C SER A 146 48.58 -8.14 -1.92
N LYS A 147 47.69 -7.25 -1.47
CA LYS A 147 48.08 -6.00 -0.81
C LYS A 147 48.82 -6.23 0.52
N THR A 148 48.44 -7.23 1.31
CA THR A 148 49.17 -7.55 2.55
C THR A 148 50.52 -8.21 2.27
N LYS A 149 50.67 -8.99 1.19
CA LYS A 149 51.98 -9.50 0.74
C LYS A 149 52.89 -8.38 0.23
N GLU A 150 52.36 -7.45 -0.55
CA GLU A 150 53.10 -6.26 -1.02
C GLU A 150 53.52 -5.35 0.14
N ALA A 151 52.67 -5.20 1.17
CA ALA A 151 53.01 -4.46 2.38
C ALA A 151 54.03 -5.18 3.26
N ARG A 152 54.01 -6.52 3.32
CA ARG A 152 54.97 -7.32 4.10
C ARG A 152 56.40 -7.25 3.56
N GLY A 153 56.60 -7.07 2.26
CA GLY A 153 57.94 -6.88 1.68
C GLY A 153 58.55 -5.49 1.87
N LYS A 154 57.78 -4.53 2.43
CA LYS A 154 58.23 -3.13 2.64
C LYS A 154 58.73 -2.84 4.05
N PHE A 155 58.66 -3.80 4.96
CA PHE A 155 59.11 -3.69 6.34
C PHE A 155 60.02 -4.86 6.73
N ASP A 156 61.08 -5.09 5.93
CA ASP A 156 62.28 -5.75 6.45
C ASP A 156 63.07 -4.69 7.23
N PHE A 157 62.86 -4.64 8.54
CA PHE A 157 63.73 -3.91 9.43
C PHE A 157 65.02 -4.73 9.60
N GLN A 158 66.07 -4.35 8.86
CA GLN A 158 67.46 -4.75 9.14
C GLN A 158 67.93 -4.18 10.48
#